data_AF-A0A5C4LVX9-F1
#
_entry.id   AF-A0A5C4LVX9-F1
#
_cell.length_a   1.000
_cell.length_b   1.000
_cell.length_c   1.000
_cell.angle_alpha   90.00
_cell.angle_beta   90.00
_cell.angle_gamma   90.00
#
_symmetry.space_group_name_H-M   'P 1'
#
loop_
_entity.id
_entity.type
_entity.pdbx_description
1 polymer ?
#
loop_
_entity_poly.entity_id
_entity_poly.type
_entity_poly.pdbx_seq_one_letter_code
_entity_poly.pdbx_strand_id
1 'polypeptide(L)'
;MNRLLRWVLRLDQAGSAAFIVVALAAVPALVLVGPTPVVLWVLGVGVILYAAALAALGVLMAWGLSRSAIRGQTVSSRLWKSILLFSDDGHVEWRRRT
;
A
#
# COMPACT_ATOMS: atom_id res chain seq x y z
N MET A 1 -6.99 -12.62 14.68
CA MET A 1 -6.34 -12.13 13.45
C MET A 1 -4.82 -12.26 13.57
N ASN A 2 -4.21 -13.03 12.66
CA ASN A 2 -2.81 -13.42 12.76
C ASN A 2 -1.89 -12.21 12.54
N ARG A 3 -0.80 -12.11 13.32
CA ARG A 3 0.17 -10.99 13.27
C ARG A 3 0.68 -10.75 11.83
N LEU A 4 0.91 -11.84 11.09
CA LEU A 4 1.30 -11.87 9.67
C LEU A 4 0.36 -11.08 8.76
N LEU A 5 -0.96 -11.26 8.87
CA LEU A 5 -1.92 -10.58 7.97
C LEU A 5 -1.89 -9.06 8.17
N ARG A 6 -1.69 -8.62 9.40
CA ARG A 6 -1.58 -7.18 9.73
C ARG A 6 -0.31 -6.56 9.13
N TRP A 7 0.79 -7.32 9.11
CA TRP A 7 2.04 -6.89 8.48
C TRP A 7 1.91 -6.83 6.96
N VAL A 8 1.30 -7.84 6.34
CA VAL A 8 1.04 -7.87 4.88
C VAL A 8 0.23 -6.65 4.46
N LEU A 9 -0.87 -6.34 5.16
CA LEU A 9 -1.70 -5.18 4.86
C LEU A 9 -0.95 -3.84 4.96
N ARG A 10 -0.11 -3.68 6.00
CA ARG A 10 0.70 -2.47 6.17
C ARG A 10 1.80 -2.33 5.13
N LEU A 11 2.46 -3.43 4.80
CA LEU A 11 3.48 -3.47 3.75
C LEU A 11 2.89 -3.23 2.37
N ASP A 12 1.69 -3.74 2.10
CA ASP A 12 0.99 -3.55 0.83
C ASP A 12 0.59 -2.08 0.63
N GLN A 13 0.03 -1.43 1.65
CA GLN A 13 -0.27 0.01 1.60
C GLN A 13 0.98 0.87 1.49
N ALA A 14 1.99 0.65 2.33
CA ALA A 14 3.22 1.43 2.31
C ALA A 14 3.97 1.22 0.99
N GLY A 15 4.02 -0.02 0.50
CA GLY A 15 4.61 -0.38 -0.77
C GLY A 15 3.89 0.29 -1.94
N SER A 16 2.56 0.25 -1.96
CA SER A 16 1.76 0.87 -3.02
C SER A 16 1.90 2.40 -3.03
N ALA A 17 1.90 3.05 -1.86
CA ALA A 17 2.11 4.49 -1.74
C ALA A 17 3.52 4.90 -2.24
N ALA A 18 4.56 4.15 -1.83
CA ALA A 18 5.92 4.38 -2.29
C ALA A 18 6.07 4.17 -3.80
N PHE A 19 5.37 3.19 -4.40
CA PHE A 19 5.37 2.98 -5.85
C PHE A 19 4.85 4.20 -6.60
N ILE A 20 3.74 4.78 -6.15
CA ILE A 20 3.16 5.98 -6.76
C ILE A 20 4.15 7.13 -6.72
N VAL A 21 4.80 7.36 -5.56
CA VAL A 21 5.81 8.42 -5.41
C VAL A 21 7.00 8.19 -6.34
N VAL A 22 7.52 6.96 -6.41
CA VAL A 22 8.63 6.60 -7.30
C VAL A 22 8.24 6.78 -8.77
N ALA A 23 7.04 6.35 -9.16
CA ALA A 23 6.54 6.49 -10.53
C ALA A 23 6.38 7.97 -10.92
N LEU A 24 5.83 8.80 -10.03
CA LEU A 24 5.71 10.24 -10.24
C LEU A 24 7.07 10.94 -10.31
N ALA A 25 8.03 10.51 -9.48
CA ALA A 25 9.39 11.05 -9.48
C ALA A 25 10.23 10.59 -10.69
N ALA A 26 9.87 9.47 -11.33
CA ALA A 26 10.63 8.92 -12.45
C ALA A 26 10.66 9.86 -13.66
N VAL A 27 9.55 10.52 -13.99
CA VAL A 27 9.45 11.46 -15.11
C VAL A 27 10.39 12.67 -14.92
N PRO A 28 10.32 13.45 -13.83
CA PRO A 28 11.25 14.55 -13.61
C PRO A 28 12.70 14.08 -13.47
N ALA A 29 12.95 12.90 -12.88
CA ALA A 29 14.31 12.33 -12.84
C ALA A 29 14.86 12.04 -14.26
N LEU A 30 14.03 11.49 -15.15
CA LEU A 30 14.40 11.26 -16.55
C LEU A 30 14.64 12.56 -17.33
N VAL A 31 13.86 13.61 -17.04
CA VAL A 31 14.05 14.94 -17.63
C VAL A 31 15.41 15.52 -17.22
N LEU A 32 15.81 15.35 -15.96
CA LEU A 32 17.06 15.89 -15.42
C LEU A 32 18.31 15.10 -15.86
N VAL A 33 18.23 13.76 -15.86
CA VAL A 33 19.38 12.87 -16.12
C VAL A 33 19.52 12.55 -17.62
N GLY A 34 18.44 12.64 -18.38
CA GLY A 34 18.37 12.24 -19.78
C GLY A 34 18.08 10.74 -19.96
N PRO A 35 17.32 10.35 -21.01
CA PRO A 35 16.87 8.97 -21.22
C PRO A 35 17.96 8.12 -21.89
N THR A 36 19.08 7.91 -21.20
CA THR A 36 20.11 6.98 -21.70
C THR A 36 19.61 5.54 -21.65
N PRO A 37 20.11 4.64 -22.53
CA PRO A 37 19.70 3.24 -22.53
C PRO A 37 19.87 2.55 -21.18
N VAL A 38 20.96 2.89 -20.47
CA VAL A 38 21.26 2.35 -19.13
C VAL A 38 20.24 2.82 -18.10
N VAL A 39 19.89 4.11 -18.08
CA VAL A 39 18.91 4.67 -17.15
C VAL A 39 17.53 4.05 -17.36
N LEU A 40 17.09 3.94 -18.62
CA LEU A 40 15.82 3.30 -18.95
C LEU A 40 15.79 1.82 -18.56
N TRP A 41 16.91 1.10 -18.73
CA TRP A 41 17.03 -0.30 -18.31
C TRP A 41 16.90 -0.46 -16.79
N VAL A 42 17.65 0.34 -16.02
CA VAL A 42 17.62 0.30 -14.56
C VAL A 42 16.21 0.64 -14.04
N LEU A 43 15.61 1.69 -14.60
CA LEU A 43 14.25 2.11 -14.24
C LEU A 43 13.22 1.02 -14.57
N GLY A 44 13.30 0.44 -15.77
CA GLY A 44 12.40 -0.62 -16.21
C GLY A 44 12.49 -1.87 -15.34
N VAL A 45 13.70 -2.37 -15.08
CA VAL A 45 13.92 -3.53 -14.20
C VAL A 45 13.44 -3.23 -12.78
N GLY A 46 13.76 -2.05 -12.25
CA GLY A 46 13.30 -1.63 -10.92
C GLY A 46 11.78 -1.62 -10.80
N VAL A 47 11.09 -1.02 -11.78
CA VAL A 47 9.62 -0.98 -11.83
C VAL A 47 9.02 -2.38 -11.92
N ILE A 48 9.56 -3.25 -12.78
CA ILE A 48 9.06 -4.63 -12.94
C ILE A 48 9.21 -5.41 -11.63
N LEU A 49 10.38 -5.36 -11.00
CA LEU A 49 10.63 -6.06 -9.73
C LEU A 49 9.71 -5.54 -8.62
N TYR A 50 9.50 -4.22 -8.57
CA TYR A 50 8.61 -3.61 -7.59
C TYR A 50 7.15 -4.01 -7.82
N ALA A 51 6.68 -3.95 -9.07
CA ALA A 51 5.34 -4.37 -9.44
C ALA A 51 5.09 -5.85 -9.13
N ALA A 52 6.09 -6.72 -9.38
CA ALA A 52 6.03 -8.13 -9.01
C ALA A 52 5.93 -8.34 -7.49
N ALA A 53 6.69 -7.56 -6.70
CA ALA A 53 6.59 -7.60 -5.25
C ALA A 53 5.20 -7.18 -4.75
N LEU A 54 4.63 -6.10 -5.30
CA LEU A 54 3.26 -5.66 -4.98
C LEU A 54 2.22 -6.71 -5.36
N ALA A 55 2.33 -7.33 -6.54
CA ALA A 55 1.43 -8.40 -6.96
C ALA A 55 1.47 -9.58 -5.97
N ALA A 56 2.66 -9.99 -5.52
CA ALA A 56 2.81 -11.04 -4.52
C ALA A 56 2.18 -10.67 -3.17
N LEU A 57 2.34 -9.42 -2.71
CA LEU A 57 1.69 -8.90 -1.49
C LEU A 57 0.16 -8.91 -1.60
N GLY A 58 -0.39 -8.47 -2.74
CA GLY A 58 -1.82 -8.52 -3.01
C GLY A 58 -2.39 -9.94 -2.99
N VAL A 59 -1.66 -10.92 -3.57
CA VAL A 59 -2.04 -12.34 -3.51
C VAL A 59 -2.06 -12.86 -2.07
N LEU A 60 -1.05 -12.52 -1.26
CA LEU A 60 -0.99 -12.92 0.15
C LEU A 60 -2.13 -12.30 0.97
N MET A 61 -2.48 -11.03 0.70
CA MET A 61 -3.62 -10.36 1.33
C MET A 61 -4.93 -11.07 0.99
N ALA A 62 -5.19 -11.31 -0.30
CA ALA A 62 -6.39 -11.99 -0.77
C ALA A 62 -6.52 -13.39 -0.15
N TRP A 63 -5.42 -14.16 -0.10
CA TRP A 63 -5.41 -15.46 0.55
C TRP A 63 -5.71 -15.36 2.06
N GLY A 64 -5.09 -14.40 2.76
CA GLY A 64 -5.33 -14.18 4.18
C GLY A 64 -6.79 -13.82 4.51
N LEU A 65 -7.42 -12.99 3.68
CA LEU A 65 -8.84 -12.65 3.76
C LEU A 65 -9.72 -13.88 3.51
N SER A 66 -9.49 -14.60 2.40
CA SER A 66 -10.24 -15.81 2.06
C SER A 66 -10.18 -16.86 3.17
N ARG A 67 -9.00 -17.10 3.75
CA ARG A 67 -8.83 -18.05 4.85
C ARG A 67 -9.52 -17.59 6.14
N SER A 68 -9.58 -16.28 6.38
CA SER A 68 -10.27 -15.71 7.55
C SER A 68 -11.80 -15.82 7.38
N ALA A 69 -12.31 -15.59 6.17
CA ALA A 69 -13.71 -15.74 5.82
C ALA A 69 -14.18 -17.20 5.97
N ILE A 70 -13.39 -18.18 5.49
CA ILE A 70 -13.66 -19.62 5.66
C ILE A 70 -13.75 -20.01 7.14
N ARG A 71 -12.99 -19.35 8.02
CA ARG A 71 -13.01 -19.61 9.48
C ARG A 71 -14.17 -18.92 10.22
N GLY A 72 -15.10 -18.31 9.50
CA GLY A 72 -16.23 -17.58 10.09
C GLY A 72 -15.79 -16.34 10.89
N GLN A 73 -14.55 -15.86 10.73
CA GLN A 73 -14.10 -14.64 11.39
C GLN A 73 -14.71 -13.43 10.68
N THR A 74 -15.69 -12.79 11.32
CA THR A 74 -16.23 -11.53 10.82
C THR A 74 -15.17 -10.45 10.92
N VAL A 75 -14.91 -9.79 9.79
CA VAL A 75 -14.02 -8.63 9.74
C VAL A 75 -14.61 -7.55 10.64
N SER A 76 -13.93 -7.21 11.73
CA SER A 76 -14.48 -6.28 12.71
C SER A 76 -14.74 -4.92 12.05
N SER A 77 -15.80 -4.24 12.46
CA SER A 77 -16.19 -2.91 11.98
C SER A 77 -15.10 -1.86 12.15
N ARG A 78 -14.17 -2.06 13.11
CA ARG A 78 -12.97 -1.24 13.29
C ARG A 78 -11.96 -1.42 12.13
N LEU A 79 -11.86 -2.62 11.56
CA LEU A 79 -10.97 -2.90 10.42
C LEU A 79 -11.53 -2.32 9.11
N TRP A 80 -12.84 -2.44 8.91
CA TRP A 80 -13.54 -1.76 7.82
C TRP A 80 -13.32 -0.25 7.86
N LYS A 81 -13.41 0.34 9.07
CA LYS A 81 -13.06 1.75 9.26
C LYS A 81 -11.60 2.05 8.93
N SER A 82 -10.62 1.21 9.28
CA SER A 82 -9.22 1.50 8.94
C SER A 82 -8.90 1.38 7.44
N ILE A 83 -9.70 0.62 6.69
CA ILE A 83 -9.55 0.48 5.23
C ILE A 83 -10.25 1.64 4.51
N LEU A 84 -11.38 2.13 5.05
CA LEU A 84 -12.19 3.20 4.46
C LEU A 84 -11.79 4.62 4.93
N LEU A 85 -11.42 4.78 6.20
CA LEU A 85 -10.84 6.01 6.75
C LEU A 85 -9.32 5.88 6.73
N PHE A 86 -8.71 6.30 5.63
CA PHE A 86 -7.31 6.73 5.62
C PHE A 86 -7.19 8.28 5.70
N SER A 87 -8.24 8.98 6.09
CA SER A 87 -8.13 10.42 6.37
C SER A 87 -9.28 10.83 7.29
N ASP A 88 -8.96 11.04 8.56
CA ASP A 88 -9.36 12.24 9.31
C ASP A 88 -8.59 12.25 10.64
N ASP A 89 -7.31 12.57 10.57
CA ASP A 89 -6.55 13.05 11.74
C ASP A 89 -6.96 14.52 12.00
N GLY A 90 -8.26 14.73 12.16
CA GLY A 90 -8.88 15.96 12.57
C GLY A 90 -9.33 15.79 14.01
N HIS A 91 -8.49 16.22 14.95
CA HIS A 91 -8.86 16.47 16.33
C HIS A 91 -10.11 17.39 16.40
N VAL A 92 -11.32 16.83 16.34
CA VAL A 92 -12.51 17.54 16.79
C VAL A 92 -12.64 17.28 18.28
N GLU A 93 -11.88 18.07 19.02
CA GLU A 93 -12.08 18.31 20.45
C GLU A 93 -13.48 18.90 20.62
N TRP A 94 -14.48 18.05 20.82
CA TRP A 94 -15.82 18.44 21.26
C TRP A 94 -15.71 18.95 22.70
N ARG A 95 -15.21 20.18 22.80
CA ARG A 95 -15.19 20.99 24.00
C ARG A 95 -16.62 21.13 24.48
N ARG A 96 -16.91 20.41 25.56
CA ARG A 96 -17.91 20.76 26.57
C ARG A 96 -17.97 22.28 26.77
N ARG A 97 -18.97 22.90 26.16
CA ARG A 97 -19.57 24.21 26.44
C ARG A 97 -20.89 24.14 25.67
N THR A 98 -22.06 24.12 26.27
CA THR A 98 -22.55 24.48 27.61
C THR A 98 -23.91 23.83 27.75
#